data_AF-A0A2V5HS47-F1
#
_entry.id   AF-A0A2V5HS47-F1
#
_cell.length_a   1.000
_cell.length_b   1.000
_cell.length_c   1.000
_cell.angle_alpha   90.00
_cell.angle_beta   90.00
_cell.angle_gamma   90.00
#
_symmetry.space_group_name_H-M   'P 1'
#
loop_
_entity.id
_entity.type
_entity.pdbx_description
1 polymer ?
#
loop_
_entity_poly.entity_id
_entity_poly.type
_entity_poly.pdbx_seq_one_letter_code
_entity_poly.pdbx_strand_id
1 'polypeptide(L)'
;MSDDDWREWYRQSPPPPFGPPSTELPKPPSPYNPGWRFQAQSYAPPDPTPVVQKCCISSKNERRERAQLSPVERCLKRTPLPGNEGDDTISLEVTGTLQAGDGHNSQVLTVEVLDSTSPSLSRKGTSLVAKIYDPLYFDDDDGYLDPFRCMDKYYTHEANAYPALRELQGRGIPTYFGSYTLSLPVDDDRSRAVRMILIEYVPGVTMADAQPGDFSQGDRQTIMKEIVDLESRPRNVILRSPAASSDDDGDQQFRVVFVDLAHALFNRRRDDPLTLTLNYFLGEYISPLLRWKNSRRLASPFEDWVDWEWDPWLTAEFAHTVTSITPEMRERWADI
;
A
#
# COMPACT_ATOMS: atom_id res chain seq x y z
N MET A 1 10.77 15.67 6.87
CA MET A 1 11.31 14.30 7.03
C MET A 1 10.35 13.31 6.43
N SER A 2 10.66 12.90 5.19
CA SER A 2 10.02 11.75 4.55
C SER A 2 10.44 10.46 5.27
N ASP A 3 9.78 9.34 5.00
CA ASP A 3 10.24 8.05 5.55
C ASP A 3 11.54 7.56 4.86
N ASP A 4 11.96 8.17 3.74
CA ASP A 4 13.28 7.87 3.15
C ASP A 4 14.42 8.58 3.90
N ASP A 5 14.14 9.76 4.48
CA ASP A 5 15.10 10.46 5.36
C ASP A 5 15.47 9.63 6.60
N TRP A 6 14.59 8.75 7.11
CA TRP A 6 14.94 7.91 8.26
C TRP A 6 15.86 6.76 7.87
N ARG A 7 15.68 6.13 6.70
CA ARG A 7 16.57 5.06 6.19
C ARG A 7 17.98 5.59 5.93
N GLU A 8 18.06 6.82 5.40
CA GLU A 8 19.32 7.50 5.13
C GLU A 8 20.01 7.98 6.42
N TRP A 9 19.26 8.43 7.42
CA TRP A 9 19.75 8.72 8.77
C TRP A 9 20.20 7.44 9.52
N TYR A 10 19.53 6.30 9.31
CA TYR A 10 19.84 5.00 9.90
C TYR A 10 21.20 4.45 9.42
N ARG A 11 21.53 4.66 8.14
CA ARG A 11 22.87 4.32 7.58
C ARG A 11 24.01 5.09 8.27
N GLN A 12 23.74 6.28 8.80
CA GLN A 12 24.77 7.17 9.35
C GLN A 12 25.04 6.94 10.84
N SER A 13 24.23 6.15 11.55
CA SER A 13 24.43 5.85 12.97
C SER A 13 23.70 4.55 13.37
N PRO A 14 24.31 3.37 13.17
CA PRO A 14 23.67 2.12 13.55
C PRO A 14 23.48 2.10 15.08
N PRO A 15 22.25 1.94 15.59
CA PRO A 15 22.06 1.60 16.99
C PRO A 15 22.75 0.25 17.30
N PRO A 16 23.13 0.00 18.57
CA PRO A 16 23.84 -1.23 18.93
C PRO A 16 23.04 -2.47 18.49
N PRO A 17 23.71 -3.58 18.11
CA PRO A 17 23.09 -4.69 17.38
C PRO A 17 21.90 -5.27 18.14
N PHE A 18 20.73 -5.19 17.53
CA PHE A 18 19.45 -5.66 18.07
C PHE A 18 19.22 -7.15 17.78
N GLY A 19 20.15 -8.04 18.17
CA GLY A 19 20.02 -9.48 17.88
C GLY A 19 19.98 -9.79 16.36
N PRO A 20 19.74 -11.06 15.96
CA PRO A 20 19.65 -11.42 14.56
C PRO A 20 18.36 -10.86 13.91
N PRO A 21 18.38 -10.56 12.60
CA PRO A 21 17.20 -10.19 11.81
C PRO A 21 16.05 -11.17 12.01
N SER A 22 14.79 -10.71 11.96
CA SER A 22 13.62 -11.62 11.99
C SER A 22 13.70 -12.68 10.89
N THR A 23 14.28 -12.33 9.75
CA THR A 23 14.45 -13.21 8.59
C THR A 23 15.42 -14.37 8.80
N GLU A 24 16.25 -14.31 9.85
CA GLU A 24 17.18 -15.38 10.23
C GLU A 24 16.63 -16.26 11.36
N LEU A 25 15.50 -15.88 11.96
CA LEU A 25 14.86 -16.66 13.02
C LEU A 25 14.10 -17.85 12.43
N PRO A 26 14.09 -19.01 13.12
CA PRO A 26 13.40 -20.20 12.62
C PRO A 26 11.89 -19.96 12.50
N LYS A 27 11.35 -20.24 11.32
CA LYS A 27 9.93 -20.11 10.95
C LYS A 27 9.46 -21.37 10.21
N PRO A 28 8.15 -21.69 10.26
CA PRO A 28 7.59 -22.73 9.41
C PRO A 28 7.74 -22.35 7.93
N PRO A 29 7.69 -23.35 7.01
CA PRO A 29 7.65 -23.06 5.59
C PRO A 29 6.50 -22.13 5.23
N SER A 30 6.76 -21.15 4.38
CA SER A 30 5.74 -20.24 3.87
C SER A 30 4.67 -21.01 3.09
N PRO A 31 3.38 -20.87 3.43
CA PRO A 31 2.31 -21.56 2.71
C PRO A 31 1.98 -20.90 1.37
N TYR A 32 2.52 -19.71 1.10
CA TYR A 32 2.12 -18.82 -0.01
C TYR A 32 2.70 -19.22 -1.38
N ASN A 33 2.55 -20.49 -1.76
CA ASN A 33 3.03 -21.04 -3.03
C ASN A 33 1.86 -21.40 -3.96
N PRO A 34 2.04 -21.40 -5.30
CA PRO A 34 1.04 -21.87 -6.23
C PRO A 34 0.50 -23.27 -5.90
N GLY A 35 -0.81 -23.44 -6.07
CA GLY A 35 -1.56 -24.64 -5.68
C GLY A 35 -2.00 -24.68 -4.22
N TRP A 36 -1.55 -23.74 -3.37
CA TRP A 36 -2.06 -23.65 -2.01
C TRP A 36 -3.52 -23.20 -1.99
N ARG A 37 -4.37 -23.96 -1.28
CA ARG A 37 -5.79 -23.68 -1.12
C ARG A 37 -6.09 -23.29 0.32
N PHE A 38 -6.91 -22.27 0.48
CA PHE A 38 -7.30 -21.78 1.80
C PHE A 38 -8.72 -21.22 1.78
N GLN A 39 -9.31 -21.16 2.98
CA GLN A 39 -10.57 -20.49 3.21
C GLN A 39 -10.34 -19.23 4.03
N ALA A 40 -11.13 -18.20 3.75
CA ALA A 40 -11.10 -16.97 4.51
C ALA A 40 -12.52 -16.54 4.85
N GLN A 41 -12.71 -16.04 6.06
CA GLN A 41 -13.99 -15.52 6.54
C GLN A 41 -14.03 -14.02 6.34
N SER A 42 -15.14 -13.50 5.83
CA SER A 42 -15.38 -12.08 5.68
C SER A 42 -15.22 -11.34 7.01
N TYR A 43 -14.75 -10.11 6.94
CA TYR A 43 -14.41 -9.36 8.12
C TYR A 43 -14.57 -7.86 7.87
N ALA A 44 -15.24 -7.17 8.80
CA ALA A 44 -15.32 -5.72 8.78
C ALA A 44 -14.04 -5.14 9.41
N PRO A 45 -13.20 -4.41 8.64
CA PRO A 45 -11.99 -3.82 9.17
C PRO A 45 -12.33 -2.83 10.29
N PRO A 46 -11.51 -2.75 11.36
CA PRO A 46 -11.66 -1.67 12.33
C PRO A 46 -11.23 -0.34 11.71
N ASP A 47 -11.52 0.76 12.42
CA ASP A 47 -11.09 2.10 12.01
C ASP A 47 -9.55 2.18 11.84
N PRO A 48 -9.04 3.04 10.94
CA PRO A 48 -7.61 3.25 10.77
C PRO A 48 -6.92 3.58 12.09
N THR A 49 -5.81 2.88 12.39
CA THR A 49 -5.02 3.17 13.59
C THR A 49 -4.41 4.57 13.52
N PRO A 50 -4.23 5.32 14.63
CA PRO A 50 -3.58 6.62 14.59
C PRO A 50 -2.16 6.59 14.00
N VAL A 51 -1.86 7.49 13.07
CA VAL A 51 -0.53 7.64 12.47
C VAL A 51 0.23 8.77 13.15
N VAL A 52 0.95 8.43 14.21
CA VAL A 52 1.87 9.34 14.91
C VAL A 52 3.32 9.06 14.53
N GLN A 53 4.22 9.99 14.83
CA GLN A 53 5.65 9.77 14.67
C GLN A 53 6.08 8.52 15.47
N LYS A 54 6.85 7.64 14.83
CA LYS A 54 7.36 6.39 15.45
C LYS A 54 6.25 5.40 15.89
N CYS A 55 5.07 5.45 15.27
CA CYS A 55 3.92 4.60 15.61
C CYS A 55 4.16 3.08 15.49
N CYS A 56 5.22 2.67 14.80
CA CYS A 56 5.57 1.27 14.58
C CYS A 56 6.88 0.86 15.25
N ILE A 57 7.56 1.76 15.98
CA ILE A 57 8.84 1.42 16.62
C ILE A 57 8.61 0.52 17.82
N SER A 58 9.43 -0.53 17.92
CA SER A 58 9.44 -1.46 19.03
C SER A 58 9.79 -0.79 20.36
N SER A 59 8.89 -0.92 21.33
CA SER A 59 9.06 -0.56 22.72
C SER A 59 10.10 -1.44 23.42
N LYS A 60 10.51 -1.07 24.64
CA LYS A 60 11.40 -1.90 25.45
C LYS A 60 10.77 -3.26 25.80
N ASN A 61 9.45 -3.29 25.99
CA ASN A 61 8.73 -4.51 26.32
C ASN A 61 8.61 -5.43 25.11
N GLU A 62 8.33 -4.89 23.93
CA GLU A 62 8.31 -5.64 22.66
C GLU A 62 9.67 -6.28 22.36
N ARG A 63 10.77 -5.54 22.57
CA ARG A 63 12.12 -6.10 22.40
C ARG A 63 12.44 -7.21 23.40
N ARG A 64 12.00 -7.08 24.66
CA ARG A 64 12.14 -8.17 25.65
C ARG A 64 11.34 -9.40 25.24
N GLU A 65 10.12 -9.22 24.75
CA GLU A 65 9.30 -10.32 24.25
C GLU A 65 9.95 -11.00 23.04
N ARG A 66 10.46 -10.23 22.07
CA ARG A 66 11.21 -10.74 20.92
C ARG A 66 12.42 -11.58 21.33
N ALA A 67 13.11 -11.20 22.39
CA ALA A 67 14.26 -11.96 22.91
C ALA A 67 13.87 -13.25 23.64
N GLN A 68 12.61 -13.40 24.06
CA GLN A 68 12.13 -14.51 24.88
C GLN A 68 11.25 -15.51 24.11
N LEU A 69 10.55 -15.05 23.08
CA LEU A 69 9.59 -15.84 22.31
C LEU A 69 10.04 -15.96 20.85
N SER A 70 9.80 -17.13 20.26
CA SER A 70 9.97 -17.32 18.82
C SER A 70 8.98 -16.43 18.03
N PRO A 71 9.25 -16.13 16.74
CA PRO A 71 8.31 -15.39 15.90
C PRO A 71 6.90 -16.00 15.89
N VAL A 72 6.83 -17.34 15.87
CA VAL A 72 5.58 -18.11 15.91
C VAL A 72 4.83 -17.92 17.21
N GLU A 73 5.50 -18.07 18.37
CA GLU A 73 4.86 -17.90 19.68
C GLU A 73 4.38 -16.46 19.88
N ARG A 74 5.08 -15.47 19.31
CA ARG A 74 4.59 -14.08 19.29
C ARG A 74 3.32 -13.94 18.47
N CYS A 75 3.20 -14.61 17.32
CA CYS A 75 1.98 -14.58 16.50
C CYS A 75 0.79 -15.26 17.17
N LEU A 76 1.03 -16.32 17.95
CA LEU A 76 -0.02 -16.97 18.74
C LEU A 76 -0.46 -16.10 19.93
N LYS A 77 0.48 -15.38 20.55
CA LYS A 77 0.21 -14.49 21.68
C LYS A 77 -0.45 -13.17 21.28
N ARG A 78 -0.06 -12.61 20.13
CA ARG A 78 -0.52 -11.30 19.64
C ARG A 78 -1.45 -11.49 18.45
N THR A 79 -2.75 -11.49 18.74
CA THR A 79 -3.78 -11.54 17.68
C THR A 79 -3.90 -10.17 17.00
N PRO A 80 -4.29 -10.14 15.71
CA PRO A 80 -4.59 -8.89 15.01
C PRO A 80 -5.67 -8.07 15.74
N LEU A 81 -5.77 -6.77 15.44
CA LEU A 81 -6.82 -5.92 16.01
C LEU A 81 -8.21 -6.54 15.87
N PRO A 82 -9.05 -6.49 16.92
CA PRO A 82 -10.41 -7.03 16.89
C PRO A 82 -11.31 -6.21 15.97
N GLY A 83 -12.44 -6.82 15.60
CA GLY A 83 -13.44 -6.27 14.69
C GLY A 83 -14.49 -7.34 14.44
N ASN A 84 -15.35 -7.12 13.44
CA ASN A 84 -16.54 -7.95 13.28
C ASN A 84 -16.33 -8.99 12.19
N GLU A 85 -16.35 -10.26 12.58
CA GLU A 85 -16.47 -11.37 11.62
C GLU A 85 -17.83 -11.27 10.91
N GLY A 86 -17.80 -11.44 9.59
CA GLY A 86 -19.00 -11.57 8.79
C GLY A 86 -19.38 -13.03 8.57
N ASP A 87 -20.56 -13.22 7.99
CA ASP A 87 -21.13 -14.54 7.73
C ASP A 87 -20.63 -15.16 6.43
N ASP A 88 -20.01 -14.34 5.56
CA ASP A 88 -19.51 -14.82 4.27
C ASP A 88 -18.17 -15.54 4.42
N THR A 89 -17.99 -16.61 3.63
CA THR A 89 -16.72 -17.33 3.48
C THR A 89 -16.35 -17.44 2.01
N ILE A 90 -15.05 -17.45 1.74
CA ILE A 90 -14.49 -17.61 0.40
C ILE A 90 -13.39 -18.67 0.40
N SER A 91 -13.42 -19.53 -0.61
CA SER A 91 -12.38 -20.52 -0.88
C SER A 91 -11.55 -20.08 -2.07
N LEU A 92 -10.23 -20.05 -1.89
CA LEU A 92 -9.27 -19.52 -2.87
C LEU A 92 -8.17 -20.55 -3.13
N GLU A 93 -7.62 -20.51 -4.35
CA GLU A 93 -6.39 -21.21 -4.73
C GLU A 93 -5.35 -20.20 -5.21
N VAL A 94 -4.12 -20.29 -4.69
CA VAL A 94 -3.00 -19.49 -5.18
C VAL A 94 -2.60 -19.97 -6.57
N THR A 95 -2.65 -19.07 -7.55
CA THR A 95 -2.25 -19.34 -8.93
C THR A 95 -0.85 -18.79 -9.24
N GLY A 96 -0.36 -17.85 -8.44
CA GLY A 96 0.92 -17.17 -8.64
C GLY A 96 1.29 -16.26 -7.48
N THR A 97 2.56 -15.85 -7.47
CA THR A 97 3.14 -15.03 -6.40
C THR A 97 3.64 -13.72 -7.01
N LEU A 98 3.10 -12.59 -6.57
CA LEU A 98 3.60 -11.26 -6.95
C LEU A 98 4.71 -10.81 -6.00
N GLN A 99 4.50 -11.01 -4.70
CA GLN A 99 5.46 -10.72 -3.65
C GLN A 99 5.13 -11.56 -2.42
N ALA A 100 5.91 -12.59 -2.09
CA ALA A 100 5.68 -13.37 -0.87
C ALA A 100 6.98 -14.04 -0.40
N GLY A 101 6.97 -14.46 0.86
CA GLY A 101 8.15 -14.94 1.56
C GLY A 101 8.55 -14.01 2.70
N ASP A 102 9.66 -14.36 3.32
CA ASP A 102 10.21 -13.66 4.47
C ASP A 102 10.85 -12.33 4.08
N GLY A 103 10.73 -11.33 4.95
CA GLY A 103 11.25 -9.98 4.70
C GLY A 103 10.34 -9.10 3.85
N HIS A 104 9.05 -9.43 3.74
CA HIS A 104 8.09 -8.64 2.98
C HIS A 104 7.01 -8.03 3.88
N ASN A 105 6.68 -6.76 3.63
CA ASN A 105 5.65 -6.02 4.38
C ASN A 105 4.27 -6.67 4.31
N SER A 106 3.96 -7.34 3.20
CA SER A 106 2.72 -8.10 3.02
C SER A 106 2.96 -9.18 1.97
N GLN A 107 2.09 -10.18 1.95
CA GLN A 107 2.16 -11.30 1.02
C GLN A 107 1.09 -11.07 -0.06
N VAL A 108 1.53 -10.81 -1.27
CA VAL A 108 0.71 -10.44 -2.43
C VAL A 108 0.70 -11.60 -3.42
N LEU A 109 -0.46 -12.21 -3.61
CA LEU A 109 -0.66 -13.44 -4.36
C LEU A 109 -1.74 -13.24 -5.42
N THR A 110 -1.56 -13.83 -6.60
CA THR A 110 -2.68 -14.02 -7.51
C THR A 110 -3.44 -15.27 -7.09
N VAL A 111 -4.76 -15.15 -7.01
CA VAL A 111 -5.64 -16.22 -6.54
C VAL A 111 -6.81 -16.42 -7.49
N GLU A 112 -7.35 -17.63 -7.52
CA GLU A 112 -8.60 -17.95 -8.22
C GLU A 112 -9.70 -18.28 -7.20
N VAL A 113 -10.90 -17.75 -7.42
CA VAL A 113 -12.08 -18.04 -6.59
C VAL A 113 -12.58 -19.45 -6.89
N LEU A 114 -12.46 -20.36 -5.92
CA LEU A 114 -12.98 -21.73 -6.03
C LEU A 114 -14.46 -21.81 -5.67
N ASP A 115 -14.86 -21.10 -4.61
CA ASP A 115 -16.21 -21.02 -4.09
C ASP A 115 -16.38 -19.78 -3.22
N SER A 116 -17.59 -19.22 -3.14
CA SER A 116 -17.89 -18.04 -2.34
C SER A 116 -19.36 -18.04 -1.93
N THR A 117 -19.64 -17.85 -0.65
CA THR A 117 -21.00 -17.57 -0.18
C THR A 117 -21.40 -16.11 -0.45
N SER A 118 -20.42 -15.24 -0.69
CA SER A 118 -20.67 -13.81 -0.89
C SER A 118 -21.34 -13.53 -2.25
N PRO A 119 -22.44 -12.75 -2.29
CA PRO A 119 -23.15 -12.40 -3.52
C PRO A 119 -22.31 -11.56 -4.50
N SER A 120 -21.36 -10.77 -4.00
CA SER A 120 -20.51 -9.89 -4.80
C SER A 120 -19.39 -10.64 -5.56
N LEU A 121 -19.03 -11.83 -5.09
CA LEU A 121 -17.90 -12.63 -5.58
C LEU A 121 -18.31 -13.99 -6.14
N SER A 122 -19.60 -14.20 -6.42
CA SER A 122 -20.17 -15.53 -6.74
C SER A 122 -19.67 -16.18 -8.04
N ARG A 123 -18.76 -15.54 -8.79
CA ARG A 123 -18.24 -16.09 -10.04
C ARG A 123 -16.98 -16.91 -9.78
N LYS A 124 -17.16 -18.22 -9.61
CA LYS A 124 -16.08 -19.22 -9.62
C LYS A 124 -15.19 -19.04 -10.85
N GLY A 125 -13.88 -19.19 -10.67
CA GLY A 125 -12.87 -19.01 -11.71
C GLY A 125 -12.40 -17.56 -11.90
N THR A 126 -12.89 -16.62 -11.10
CA THR A 126 -12.41 -15.23 -11.16
C THR A 126 -11.01 -15.14 -10.58
N SER A 127 -10.06 -14.57 -11.33
CA SER A 127 -8.70 -14.28 -10.85
C SER A 127 -8.67 -12.92 -10.14
N LEU A 128 -8.11 -12.91 -8.93
CA LEU A 128 -8.00 -11.74 -8.04
C LEU A 128 -6.59 -11.65 -7.47
N VAL A 129 -6.32 -10.57 -6.73
CA VAL A 129 -5.13 -10.45 -5.88
C VAL A 129 -5.54 -10.55 -4.41
N ALA A 130 -4.91 -11.47 -3.70
CA ALA A 130 -4.94 -11.56 -2.25
C ALA A 130 -3.72 -10.86 -1.66
N LYS A 131 -3.96 -9.86 -0.81
CA LYS A 131 -2.91 -9.20 -0.03
C LYS A 131 -3.10 -9.54 1.45
N ILE A 132 -2.14 -10.30 1.99
CA ILE A 132 -2.18 -10.91 3.32
C ILE A 132 -1.17 -10.22 4.23
N TYR A 133 -1.61 -9.80 5.42
CA TYR A 133 -0.82 -9.04 6.39
C TYR A 133 -0.33 -9.96 7.51
N ASP A 134 0.58 -10.88 7.18
CA ASP A 134 1.12 -11.86 8.11
C ASP A 134 2.37 -11.33 8.83
N PRO A 135 2.29 -11.02 10.14
CA PRO A 135 3.43 -10.47 10.88
C PRO A 135 4.59 -11.48 11.01
N LEU A 136 4.37 -12.77 10.75
CA LEU A 136 5.40 -13.80 10.84
C LEU A 136 6.53 -13.60 9.81
N TYR A 137 6.18 -13.08 8.64
CA TYR A 137 7.11 -12.89 7.50
C TYR A 137 7.49 -11.42 7.27
N PHE A 138 7.15 -10.56 8.23
CA PHE A 138 7.47 -9.14 8.19
C PHE A 138 8.96 -8.89 8.42
N ASP A 139 9.53 -7.96 7.65
CA ASP A 139 10.85 -7.41 7.91
C ASP A 139 10.79 -6.41 9.05
N ASP A 140 11.31 -6.78 10.22
CA ASP A 140 11.23 -5.96 11.41
C ASP A 140 12.45 -5.05 11.64
N ASP A 141 13.30 -4.89 10.62
CA ASP A 141 14.52 -4.08 10.65
C ASP A 141 15.37 -4.42 11.90
N ASP A 142 15.75 -5.68 12.04
CA ASP A 142 16.47 -6.21 13.20
C ASP A 142 15.73 -5.97 14.53
N GLY A 143 14.40 -6.10 14.54
CA GLY A 143 13.57 -5.84 15.72
C GLY A 143 13.43 -4.35 16.09
N TYR A 144 13.84 -3.43 15.22
CA TYR A 144 13.57 -2.00 15.36
C TYR A 144 12.07 -1.70 15.24
N LEU A 145 11.39 -2.37 14.31
CA LEU A 145 9.95 -2.24 14.09
C LEU A 145 9.19 -3.31 14.90
N ASP A 146 7.93 -3.01 15.24
CA ASP A 146 6.98 -3.99 15.79
C ASP A 146 6.11 -4.51 14.64
N PRO A 147 6.32 -5.77 14.18
CA PRO A 147 5.55 -6.37 13.09
C PRO A 147 4.04 -6.25 13.26
N PHE A 148 3.55 -6.45 14.49
CA PHE A 148 2.12 -6.50 14.77
C PHE A 148 1.47 -5.13 14.56
N ARG A 149 2.12 -4.08 15.09
CA ARG A 149 1.66 -2.70 14.91
C ARG A 149 1.79 -2.23 13.46
N CYS A 150 2.84 -2.66 12.76
CA CYS A 150 2.98 -2.41 11.33
C CYS A 150 1.82 -3.04 10.54
N MET A 151 1.55 -4.34 10.74
CA MET A 151 0.51 -5.07 10.02
C MET A 151 -0.87 -4.49 10.29
N ASP A 152 -1.20 -4.21 11.55
CA ASP A 152 -2.46 -3.60 11.93
C ASP A 152 -2.64 -2.23 11.26
N LYS A 153 -1.58 -1.41 11.25
CA LYS A 153 -1.60 -0.12 10.54
C LYS A 153 -1.83 -0.32 9.05
N TYR A 154 -1.02 -1.12 8.37
CA TYR A 154 -1.10 -1.31 6.92
C TYR A 154 -2.46 -1.85 6.48
N TYR A 155 -2.93 -2.89 7.16
CA TYR A 155 -4.23 -3.49 6.90
C TYR A 155 -5.36 -2.48 7.08
N THR A 156 -5.43 -1.80 8.23
CA THR A 156 -6.54 -0.88 8.54
C THR A 156 -6.57 0.32 7.60
N HIS A 157 -5.41 0.86 7.21
CA HIS A 157 -5.38 2.00 6.30
C HIS A 157 -5.79 1.61 4.89
N GLU A 158 -5.26 0.50 4.38
CA GLU A 158 -5.57 0.07 3.03
C GLU A 158 -7.03 -0.35 2.90
N ALA A 159 -7.52 -1.17 3.83
CA ALA A 159 -8.91 -1.66 3.82
C ALA A 159 -9.93 -0.51 3.93
N ASN A 160 -9.61 0.57 4.64
CA ASN A 160 -10.47 1.75 4.74
C ASN A 160 -10.26 2.77 3.61
N ALA A 161 -9.11 2.75 2.93
CA ALA A 161 -8.84 3.65 1.82
C ALA A 161 -9.72 3.32 0.60
N TYR A 162 -9.94 2.04 0.31
CA TYR A 162 -10.77 1.62 -0.80
C TYR A 162 -12.22 2.15 -0.73
N PRO A 163 -12.97 1.98 0.38
CA PRO A 163 -14.29 2.59 0.53
C PRO A 163 -14.27 4.12 0.45
N ALA A 164 -13.25 4.77 1.04
CA ALA A 164 -13.11 6.23 0.98
C ALA A 164 -12.84 6.75 -0.43
N LEU A 165 -12.24 5.92 -1.29
CA LEU A 165 -11.89 6.22 -2.68
C LEU A 165 -12.75 5.42 -3.67
N ARG A 166 -13.99 5.06 -3.29
CA ARG A 166 -14.88 4.20 -4.10
C ARG A 166 -15.05 4.68 -5.54
N GLU A 167 -15.06 5.99 -5.77
CA GLU A 167 -15.27 6.60 -7.10
C GLU A 167 -14.08 6.39 -8.05
N LEU A 168 -12.90 6.03 -7.51
CA LEU A 168 -11.69 5.76 -8.27
C LEU A 168 -11.51 4.26 -8.60
N GLN A 169 -12.29 3.38 -7.96
CA GLN A 169 -12.15 1.93 -8.12
C GLN A 169 -12.47 1.48 -9.55
N GLY A 170 -11.70 0.52 -10.05
CA GLY A 170 -11.81 0.01 -11.42
C GLY A 170 -11.32 1.00 -12.49
N ARG A 171 -10.82 2.19 -12.09
CA ARG A 171 -10.24 3.23 -12.95
C ARG A 171 -8.84 3.64 -12.47
N GLY A 172 -8.76 4.46 -11.43
CA GLY A 172 -7.49 4.96 -10.88
C GLY A 172 -6.89 4.07 -9.80
N ILE A 173 -7.70 3.23 -9.15
CA ILE A 173 -7.25 2.22 -8.18
C ILE A 173 -7.95 0.87 -8.44
N PRO A 174 -7.40 -0.27 -7.95
CA PRO A 174 -8.05 -1.57 -8.05
C PRO A 174 -9.46 -1.58 -7.47
N THR A 175 -10.34 -2.38 -8.06
CA THR A 175 -11.63 -2.70 -7.43
C THR A 175 -11.40 -3.50 -6.16
N TYR A 176 -12.08 -3.12 -5.07
CA TYR A 176 -11.99 -3.77 -3.77
C TYR A 176 -13.15 -4.76 -3.59
N PHE A 177 -12.80 -6.01 -3.32
CA PHE A 177 -13.76 -7.10 -3.20
C PHE A 177 -14.09 -7.47 -1.75
N GLY A 178 -13.29 -7.01 -0.79
CA GLY A 178 -13.60 -7.17 0.63
C GLY A 178 -12.37 -7.39 1.51
N SER A 179 -12.65 -7.46 2.80
CA SER A 179 -11.71 -7.79 3.87
C SER A 179 -12.05 -9.15 4.46
N TYR A 180 -11.01 -9.88 4.84
CA TYR A 180 -11.13 -11.26 5.29
C TYR A 180 -10.13 -11.58 6.41
N THR A 181 -10.41 -12.66 7.12
CA THR A 181 -9.53 -13.28 8.11
C THR A 181 -9.21 -14.70 7.69
N LEU A 182 -7.94 -15.06 7.74
CA LEU A 182 -7.45 -16.41 7.55
C LEU A 182 -7.04 -16.99 8.89
N SER A 183 -7.33 -18.26 9.09
CA SER A 183 -6.74 -19.05 10.16
C SER A 183 -5.64 -19.91 9.57
N LEU A 184 -4.38 -19.56 9.83
CA LEU A 184 -3.22 -20.28 9.29
C LEU A 184 -2.69 -21.25 10.34
N PRO A 185 -2.54 -22.55 10.01
CA PRO A 185 -2.00 -23.51 10.94
C PRO A 185 -0.55 -23.16 11.30
N VAL A 186 -0.23 -23.37 12.56
CA VAL A 186 1.13 -23.31 13.11
C VAL A 186 1.61 -24.73 13.39
N ASP A 187 0.75 -25.52 14.01
CA ASP A 187 0.87 -26.96 14.25
C ASP A 187 -0.52 -27.60 14.23
N ASP A 188 -0.64 -28.86 14.65
CA ASP A 188 -1.88 -29.65 14.55
C ASP A 188 -3.05 -29.05 15.36
N ASP A 189 -2.77 -28.33 16.46
CA ASP A 189 -3.79 -27.84 17.39
C ASP A 189 -3.89 -26.31 17.42
N ARG A 190 -2.90 -25.59 16.87
CA ARG A 190 -2.81 -24.14 16.96
C ARG A 190 -2.79 -23.48 15.60
N SER A 191 -3.52 -22.39 15.49
CA SER A 191 -3.55 -21.52 14.33
C SER A 191 -3.35 -20.07 14.72
N ARG A 192 -2.80 -19.28 13.81
CA ARG A 192 -2.72 -17.81 13.95
C ARG A 192 -3.72 -17.15 13.01
N ALA A 193 -4.39 -16.12 13.51
CA ALA A 193 -5.28 -15.30 12.70
C ALA A 193 -4.46 -14.27 11.90
N VAL A 194 -4.78 -14.12 10.62
CA VAL A 194 -4.11 -13.17 9.71
C VAL A 194 -5.16 -12.41 8.91
N ARG A 195 -4.95 -11.10 8.74
CA ARG A 195 -5.86 -10.25 7.95
C ARG A 195 -5.49 -10.29 6.47
N MET A 196 -6.50 -10.18 5.62
CA MET A 196 -6.35 -10.16 4.16
C MET A 196 -7.36 -9.20 3.55
N ILE A 197 -6.99 -8.62 2.40
CA ILE A 197 -7.92 -7.99 1.48
C ILE A 197 -7.90 -8.70 0.13
N LEU A 198 -9.03 -8.66 -0.57
CA LEU A 198 -9.15 -9.06 -1.96
C LEU A 198 -9.36 -7.84 -2.84
N ILE A 199 -8.54 -7.74 -3.88
CA ILE A 199 -8.59 -6.64 -4.85
C ILE A 199 -8.48 -7.17 -6.28
N GLU A 200 -8.84 -6.33 -7.23
CA GLU A 200 -8.70 -6.58 -8.66
C GLU A 200 -7.25 -6.91 -9.02
N TYR A 201 -7.08 -7.96 -9.82
CA TYR A 201 -5.81 -8.19 -10.50
C TYR A 201 -5.67 -7.19 -11.65
N VAL A 202 -4.65 -6.33 -11.56
CA VAL A 202 -4.35 -5.33 -12.58
C VAL A 202 -3.21 -5.85 -13.46
N PRO A 203 -3.46 -6.23 -14.72
CA PRO A 203 -2.39 -6.62 -15.63
C PRO A 203 -1.58 -5.39 -16.03
N GLY A 204 -0.25 -5.50 -15.97
CA GLY A 204 0.65 -4.41 -16.33
C GLY A 204 2.05 -4.60 -15.76
N VAL A 205 2.86 -3.55 -15.91
CA VAL A 205 4.20 -3.45 -15.31
C VAL A 205 4.17 -2.38 -14.22
N THR A 206 4.86 -2.59 -13.11
CA THR A 206 5.00 -1.53 -12.11
C THR A 206 5.95 -0.45 -12.65
N MET A 207 5.78 0.80 -12.22
CA MET A 207 6.76 1.84 -12.58
C MET A 207 8.17 1.56 -12.04
N ALA A 208 8.29 0.77 -10.97
CA ALA A 208 9.58 0.39 -10.40
C ALA A 208 10.33 -0.63 -11.27
N ASP A 209 9.59 -1.53 -11.92
CA ASP A 209 10.16 -2.55 -12.81
C ASP A 209 10.29 -2.08 -14.26
N ALA A 210 9.56 -1.02 -14.63
CA ALA A 210 9.60 -0.43 -15.96
C ALA A 210 10.86 0.44 -16.16
N GLN A 211 11.43 0.41 -17.36
CA GLN A 211 12.51 1.31 -17.73
C GLN A 211 11.91 2.57 -18.38
N PRO A 212 12.12 3.78 -17.83
CA PRO A 212 11.57 5.01 -18.43
C PRO A 212 11.99 5.22 -19.89
N GLY A 213 13.18 4.74 -20.27
CA GLY A 213 13.69 4.81 -21.64
C GLY A 213 12.90 3.98 -22.67
N ASP A 214 12.07 3.03 -22.23
CA ASP A 214 11.19 2.25 -23.11
C ASP A 214 9.95 3.05 -23.55
N PHE A 215 9.73 4.25 -22.98
CA PHE A 215 8.58 5.11 -23.23
C PHE A 215 9.01 6.40 -23.91
N SER A 216 8.22 6.85 -24.89
CA SER A 216 8.48 8.17 -25.51
C SER A 216 8.29 9.28 -24.48
N GLN A 217 8.89 10.45 -24.72
CA GLN A 217 8.70 11.60 -23.83
C GLN A 217 7.20 11.98 -23.71
N GLY A 218 6.43 11.86 -24.80
CA GLY A 218 4.98 12.10 -24.79
C GLY A 218 4.23 11.11 -23.90
N ASP A 219 4.58 9.82 -23.97
CA ASP A 219 3.97 8.80 -23.12
C ASP A 219 4.26 9.05 -21.64
N ARG A 220 5.52 9.40 -21.33
CA ARG A 220 5.93 9.76 -19.96
C ARG A 220 5.20 11.01 -19.47
N GLN A 221 4.98 12.01 -20.30
CA GLN A 221 4.17 13.18 -19.94
C GLN A 221 2.72 12.79 -19.63
N THR A 222 2.10 11.93 -20.45
CA THR A 222 0.74 11.42 -20.21
C THR A 222 0.66 10.64 -18.89
N ILE A 223 1.61 9.74 -18.64
CA ILE A 223 1.71 8.98 -17.38
C ILE A 223 1.84 9.94 -16.19
N MET A 224 2.76 10.91 -16.27
CA MET A 224 2.97 11.88 -15.20
C MET A 224 1.74 12.76 -14.97
N LYS A 225 1.00 13.11 -16.02
CA LYS A 225 -0.25 13.86 -15.91
C LYS A 225 -1.30 13.05 -15.16
N GLU A 226 -1.51 11.78 -15.52
CA GLU A 226 -2.45 10.92 -14.80
C GLU A 226 -2.06 10.72 -13.33
N ILE A 227 -0.75 10.59 -13.04
CA ILE A 227 -0.25 10.52 -11.66
C ILE A 227 -0.61 11.79 -10.89
N VAL A 228 -0.40 12.97 -11.49
CA VAL A 228 -0.71 14.26 -10.88
C VAL A 228 -2.22 14.42 -10.66
N ASP A 229 -3.05 13.98 -11.61
CA ASP A 229 -4.52 14.02 -11.53
C ASP A 229 -5.08 13.09 -10.46
N LEU A 230 -4.52 11.88 -10.32
CA LEU A 230 -4.99 10.84 -9.39
C LEU A 230 -4.51 11.03 -7.94
N GLU A 231 -3.54 11.91 -7.68
CA GLU A 231 -2.68 11.74 -6.52
C GLU A 231 -3.31 11.96 -5.12
N SER A 232 -3.11 10.94 -4.26
CA SER A 232 -2.66 11.10 -2.87
C SER A 232 -1.43 10.22 -2.59
N ARG A 233 -0.21 10.80 -2.57
CA ARG A 233 1.12 10.21 -2.28
C ARG A 233 1.40 8.84 -2.91
N PRO A 234 2.14 8.75 -4.03
CA PRO A 234 2.42 7.47 -4.64
C PRO A 234 3.67 6.84 -4.04
N ARG A 235 3.58 5.56 -3.66
CA ARG A 235 4.75 4.68 -3.61
C ARG A 235 4.61 3.44 -4.48
N ASN A 236 3.41 3.13 -5.01
CA ASN A 236 3.21 1.97 -5.89
C ASN A 236 2.21 2.29 -7.00
N VAL A 237 2.74 2.48 -8.22
CA VAL A 237 1.96 2.81 -9.41
C VAL A 237 2.17 1.73 -10.46
N ILE A 238 1.08 1.19 -10.99
CA ILE A 238 1.08 0.23 -12.10
C ILE A 238 0.76 0.97 -13.39
N LEU A 239 1.59 0.73 -14.40
CA LEU A 239 1.36 1.16 -15.78
C LEU A 239 0.71 0.01 -16.53
N ARG A 240 -0.52 0.24 -16.96
CA ARG A 240 -1.19 -0.66 -17.89
C ARG A 240 -0.97 -0.14 -19.30
N SER A 241 -0.19 -0.89 -20.08
CA SER A 241 -0.15 -0.72 -21.53
C SER A 241 -1.53 -1.04 -22.12
N PRO A 242 -1.96 -0.39 -23.20
CA PRO A 242 -3.13 -0.82 -23.95
C PRO A 242 -2.85 -2.22 -24.51
N ALA A 243 -3.32 -3.26 -23.82
CA ALA A 243 -3.49 -4.54 -24.47
C ALA A 243 -4.57 -4.32 -25.53
N ALA A 244 -4.25 -4.60 -26.79
CA ALA A 244 -5.10 -4.42 -27.97
C ALA A 244 -6.57 -4.81 -27.73
N SER A 245 -7.36 -3.89 -27.17
CA SER A 245 -8.78 -3.83 -27.42
C SER A 245 -8.86 -3.28 -28.82
N SER A 246 -9.13 -4.18 -29.76
CA SER A 246 -9.55 -3.87 -31.11
C SER A 246 -10.81 -3.02 -31.06
N ASP A 247 -10.62 -1.72 -30.82
CA ASP A 247 -11.44 -0.66 -31.34
C ASP A 247 -10.46 0.42 -31.83
N ASP A 248 -10.49 0.54 -33.14
CA ASP A 248 -9.69 1.37 -34.03
C ASP A 248 -9.92 2.85 -33.71
N ASP A 249 -9.09 3.44 -32.85
CA ASP A 249 -8.78 4.87 -32.90
C ASP A 249 -7.37 5.10 -32.35
N GLY A 250 -6.56 5.86 -33.09
CA GLY A 250 -5.09 5.82 -33.09
C GLY A 250 -4.35 6.36 -31.86
N ASP A 251 -4.92 6.32 -30.66
CA ASP A 251 -4.24 6.73 -29.42
C ASP A 251 -4.03 5.54 -28.47
N GLN A 252 -2.78 5.09 -28.39
CA GLN A 252 -2.36 4.06 -27.46
C GLN A 252 -2.25 4.64 -26.04
N GLN A 253 -3.39 4.90 -25.40
CA GLN A 253 -3.42 5.58 -24.10
C GLN A 253 -3.07 4.64 -22.94
N PHE A 254 -1.86 4.77 -22.39
CA PHE A 254 -1.47 4.13 -21.14
C PHE A 254 -2.44 4.52 -20.03
N ARG A 255 -2.81 3.55 -19.19
CA ARG A 255 -3.63 3.79 -18.02
C ARG A 255 -2.81 3.58 -16.75
N VAL A 256 -2.82 4.58 -15.89
CA VAL A 256 -2.17 4.56 -14.59
C VAL A 256 -3.14 4.03 -13.53
N VAL A 257 -2.68 3.05 -12.74
CA VAL A 257 -3.43 2.50 -11.60
C VAL A 257 -2.57 2.55 -10.35
N PHE A 258 -3.03 3.25 -9.32
CA PHE A 258 -2.38 3.29 -8.01
C PHE A 258 -2.73 2.05 -7.22
N VAL A 259 -1.71 1.34 -6.75
CA VAL A 259 -1.85 0.15 -5.91
C VAL A 259 -1.22 0.37 -4.55
N ASP A 260 -1.45 -0.56 -3.63
CA ASP A 260 -0.91 -0.55 -2.27
C ASP A 260 -1.18 0.77 -1.52
N LEU A 261 -2.34 0.79 -0.86
CA LEU A 261 -2.81 1.91 -0.05
C LEU A 261 -2.49 1.74 1.45
N ALA A 262 -1.55 0.86 1.81
CA ALA A 262 -1.17 0.58 3.21
C ALA A 262 -0.65 1.82 3.96
N HIS A 263 -0.14 2.80 3.22
CA HIS A 263 0.37 4.07 3.75
C HIS A 263 -0.59 5.24 3.52
N ALA A 264 -1.84 4.98 3.12
CA ALA A 264 -2.84 6.03 2.97
C ALA A 264 -2.90 6.89 4.23
N LEU A 265 -2.94 8.21 4.07
CA LEU A 265 -3.10 9.14 5.19
C LEU A 265 -4.46 9.80 5.07
N PHE A 266 -5.34 9.47 6.01
CA PHE A 266 -6.62 10.14 6.14
C PHE A 266 -6.39 11.58 6.62
N ASN A 267 -7.20 12.51 6.12
CA ASN A 267 -7.11 13.94 6.46
C ASN A 267 -5.76 14.61 6.10
N ARG A 268 -5.00 14.09 5.13
CA ARG A 268 -3.74 14.71 4.63
C ARG A 268 -2.69 15.00 5.71
N ARG A 269 -2.79 14.39 6.89
CA ARG A 269 -1.92 14.66 8.04
C ARG A 269 -1.69 13.41 8.87
N ARG A 270 -0.65 13.50 9.71
CA ARG A 270 -0.43 12.60 10.84
C ARG A 270 -1.32 13.03 12.02
N ASP A 271 -1.55 12.12 12.95
CA ASP A 271 -2.32 12.34 14.17
C ASP A 271 -1.46 12.90 15.33
N ASP A 272 -0.29 13.44 15.02
CA ASP A 272 0.58 14.08 16.00
C ASP A 272 -0.10 15.34 16.58
N PRO A 273 -0.01 15.62 17.90
CA PRO A 273 -0.64 16.81 18.49
C PRO A 273 -0.22 18.14 17.82
N LEU A 274 1.03 18.22 17.36
CA LEU A 274 1.57 19.38 16.65
C LEU A 274 1.02 19.53 15.22
N THR A 275 0.60 18.45 14.57
CA THR A 275 -0.01 18.52 13.23
C THR A 275 -1.49 18.83 13.31
N LEU A 276 -2.14 18.64 14.45
CA LEU A 276 -3.56 18.96 14.63
C LEU A 276 -3.86 20.47 14.54
N THR A 277 -2.88 21.32 14.85
CA THR A 277 -3.03 22.80 14.84
C THR A 277 -2.84 23.43 13.47
N LEU A 278 -2.42 22.66 12.45
CA LEU A 278 -2.16 23.15 11.10
C LEU A 278 -3.40 23.04 10.21
N ASN A 279 -3.68 24.11 9.44
CA ASN A 279 -4.73 24.09 8.41
C ASN A 279 -4.22 23.36 7.16
N TYR A 280 -4.77 22.18 6.89
CA TYR A 280 -4.46 21.36 5.72
C TYR A 280 -5.54 21.41 4.63
N PHE A 281 -6.50 22.35 4.76
CA PHE A 281 -7.59 22.54 3.80
C PHE A 281 -8.33 21.22 3.54
N LEU A 282 -8.78 20.57 4.62
CA LEU A 282 -9.40 19.25 4.55
C LEU A 282 -10.69 19.31 3.72
N GLY A 283 -10.82 18.39 2.77
CA GLY A 283 -11.95 18.37 1.85
C GLY A 283 -11.86 19.40 0.70
N GLU A 284 -10.90 20.32 0.73
CA GLU A 284 -10.71 21.29 -0.35
C GLU A 284 -9.75 20.77 -1.40
N TYR A 285 -10.03 21.07 -2.67
CA TYR A 285 -9.12 20.74 -3.77
C TYR A 285 -7.86 21.60 -3.71
N ILE A 286 -6.68 20.97 -3.77
CA ILE A 286 -5.39 21.67 -3.85
C ILE A 286 -4.87 21.55 -5.28
N SER A 287 -4.69 22.68 -5.95
CA SER A 287 -4.17 22.72 -7.32
C SER A 287 -2.80 22.02 -7.41
N PRO A 288 -2.59 21.20 -8.46
CA PRO A 288 -1.28 20.64 -8.80
C PRO A 288 -0.16 21.67 -8.88
N LEU A 289 -0.47 22.89 -9.34
CA LEU A 289 0.50 23.98 -9.45
C LEU A 289 1.16 24.35 -8.11
N LEU A 290 0.46 24.14 -7.00
CA LEU A 290 1.03 24.31 -5.65
C LEU A 290 1.73 23.04 -5.19
N ARG A 291 1.07 21.89 -5.34
CA ARG A 291 1.48 20.64 -4.71
C ARG A 291 2.69 19.98 -5.38
N TRP A 292 2.79 20.09 -6.69
CA TRP A 292 3.75 19.38 -7.53
C TRP A 292 4.87 20.25 -8.09
N LYS A 293 5.01 21.50 -7.63
CA LYS A 293 6.10 22.40 -8.07
C LYS A 293 7.47 21.72 -7.91
N ASN A 294 8.42 22.00 -8.82
CA ASN A 294 9.64 21.20 -9.02
C ASN A 294 10.47 20.94 -7.74
N SER A 295 10.52 21.90 -6.79
CA SER A 295 11.18 21.71 -5.49
C SER A 295 10.63 20.52 -4.68
N ARG A 296 9.38 20.11 -4.94
CA ARG A 296 8.69 18.99 -4.30
C ARG A 296 8.74 17.72 -5.15
N ARG A 297 8.82 17.85 -6.48
CA ARG A 297 9.00 16.72 -7.40
C ARG A 297 10.38 16.09 -7.27
N LEU A 298 11.45 16.88 -7.11
CA LEU A 298 12.82 16.36 -6.96
C LEU A 298 13.01 15.46 -5.73
N ALA A 299 12.06 15.48 -4.77
CA ALA A 299 12.02 14.56 -3.63
C ALA A 299 11.12 13.33 -3.87
N SER A 300 10.64 13.11 -5.10
CA SER A 300 9.71 12.04 -5.47
C SER A 300 10.42 10.93 -6.25
N PRO A 301 9.90 9.68 -6.23
CA PRO A 301 10.50 8.55 -6.92
C PRO A 301 10.40 8.62 -8.47
N PHE A 302 9.97 9.75 -9.04
CA PHE A 302 9.73 9.92 -10.48
C PHE A 302 10.79 10.76 -11.18
N GLU A 303 11.95 10.96 -10.55
CA GLU A 303 13.00 11.81 -11.13
C GLU A 303 13.40 11.31 -12.52
N ASP A 304 13.66 10.01 -12.64
CA ASP A 304 14.09 9.35 -13.87
C ASP A 304 13.02 9.30 -14.97
N TRP A 305 11.77 9.64 -14.65
CA TRP A 305 10.66 9.67 -15.60
C TRP A 305 10.55 11.00 -16.35
N VAL A 306 11.25 12.05 -15.89
CA VAL A 306 11.11 13.42 -16.38
C VAL A 306 12.44 13.96 -16.90
N ASP A 307 12.54 14.13 -18.22
CA ASP A 307 13.69 14.73 -18.92
C ASP A 307 13.31 16.04 -19.64
N TRP A 308 12.20 16.66 -19.23
CA TRP A 308 11.72 17.95 -19.72
C TRP A 308 11.61 18.98 -18.60
N GLU A 309 11.39 20.24 -18.98
CA GLU A 309 11.15 21.34 -18.05
C GLU A 309 9.83 21.15 -17.31
N TRP A 310 9.90 20.64 -16.08
CA TRP A 310 8.72 20.24 -15.29
C TRP A 310 7.78 21.41 -14.96
N ASP A 311 8.28 22.51 -14.40
CA ASP A 311 7.43 23.62 -13.98
C ASP A 311 6.70 24.29 -15.15
N PRO A 312 7.34 24.58 -16.30
CA PRO A 312 6.65 25.04 -17.49
C PRO A 312 5.57 24.07 -17.98
N TRP A 313 5.88 22.76 -18.04
CA TRP A 313 4.93 21.73 -18.45
C TRP A 313 3.73 21.65 -17.49
N LEU A 314 3.98 21.56 -16.19
CA LEU A 314 2.96 21.52 -15.14
C LEU A 314 2.06 22.77 -15.20
N THR A 315 2.67 23.94 -15.42
CA THR A 315 1.92 25.20 -15.57
C THR A 315 1.02 25.17 -16.80
N ALA A 316 1.51 24.65 -17.92
CA ALA A 316 0.71 24.55 -19.15
C ALA A 316 -0.47 23.58 -18.99
N GLU A 317 -0.21 22.36 -18.51
CA GLU A 317 -1.23 21.31 -18.34
C GLU A 317 -2.31 21.70 -17.31
N PHE A 318 -1.89 22.28 -16.19
CA PHE A 318 -2.76 22.57 -15.06
C PHE A 318 -3.10 24.06 -14.91
N ALA A 319 -2.88 24.88 -15.94
CA ALA A 319 -3.23 26.31 -15.96
C ALA A 319 -4.69 26.56 -15.56
N HIS A 320 -5.59 25.67 -15.98
CA HIS A 320 -7.02 25.74 -15.69
C HIS A 320 -7.36 25.66 -14.20
N THR A 321 -6.45 25.15 -13.35
CA THR A 321 -6.64 25.05 -11.90
C THR A 321 -6.23 26.31 -11.14
N VAL A 322 -5.66 27.33 -11.82
CA VAL A 322 -5.13 28.52 -11.14
C VAL A 322 -6.19 29.29 -10.36
N THR A 323 -7.44 29.27 -10.84
CA THR A 323 -8.58 29.96 -10.22
C THR A 323 -9.06 29.29 -8.94
N SER A 324 -8.72 28.02 -8.70
CA SER A 324 -9.04 27.32 -7.46
C SER A 324 -8.06 27.63 -6.32
N ILE A 325 -6.99 28.39 -6.59
CA ILE A 325 -5.95 28.68 -5.62
C ILE A 325 -6.31 29.92 -4.80
N THR A 326 -6.56 29.74 -3.50
CA THR A 326 -6.81 30.86 -2.57
C THR A 326 -5.50 31.52 -2.09
N PRO A 327 -5.55 32.78 -1.58
CA PRO A 327 -4.40 33.43 -0.97
C PRO A 327 -3.79 32.62 0.18
N GLU A 328 -4.61 32.03 1.04
CA GLU A 328 -4.19 31.23 2.19
C GLU A 328 -3.48 29.95 1.73
N MET A 329 -3.95 29.32 0.65
CA MET A 329 -3.26 28.17 0.04
C MET A 329 -1.89 28.59 -0.51
N ARG A 330 -1.78 29.76 -1.15
CA ARG A 330 -0.49 30.27 -1.64
C ARG A 330 0.47 30.52 -0.50
N GLU A 331 0.04 31.20 0.56
CA GLU A 331 0.87 31.46 1.74
C GLU A 331 1.38 30.17 2.36
N ARG A 332 0.49 29.20 2.57
CA ARG A 332 0.86 27.90 3.14
C ARG A 332 1.86 27.13 2.28
N TRP A 333 1.80 27.28 0.96
CA TRP A 333 2.71 26.62 0.02
C TRP A 333 3.88 27.50 -0.45
N ALA A 334 3.98 28.76 -0.01
CA ALA A 334 5.06 29.68 -0.36
C ALA A 334 6.35 29.42 0.46
N ASP A 335 6.21 28.91 1.70
CA ASP A 335 7.29 28.78 2.69
C ASP A 335 7.72 27.33 2.98
N ILE A 336 7.34 26.35 2.16
CA ILE A 336 7.72 24.92 2.31
C ILE A 336 8.34 24.35 1.05
#